data_AF-A0A963H1C4-F1
#
_entry.id   AF-A0A963H1C4-F1
#
_cell.length_a   1.000
_cell.length_b   1.000
_cell.length_c   1.000
_cell.angle_alpha   90.00
_cell.angle_beta   90.00
_cell.angle_gamma   90.00
#
_symmetry.space_group_name_H-M   'P 1'
#
loop_
_entity.id
_entity.type
_entity.pdbx_description
1 polymer ?
#
loop_
_entity_poly.entity_id
_entity_poly.type
_entity_poly.pdbx_seq_one_letter_code
_entity_poly.pdbx_strand_id
1 'polypeptide(L)'
;MKLLNLIFIGIISGGFHIVQVSAQVPVEANETPIEFFQKIVNLARNFDNSAIQYYSDDAKIHAYRRYPHGLERSMEFTGTQWKQVMELVMPVAKTRNDRSSYSDVRVVKSGENYKIKATRYSELKCYTDTGYYLVIEPDGNGSFRVIEQYMETQPQSDC
;
A
#
# COMPACT_ATOMS: atom_id res chain seq x y z
N MET A 1 -11.52 18.71 -38.86
CA MET A 1 -12.98 18.85 -38.79
C MET A 1 -13.30 19.52 -37.46
N LYS A 2 -13.40 20.85 -37.44
CA LYS A 2 -13.64 21.67 -36.24
C LYS A 2 -15.16 21.87 -36.13
N LEU A 3 -15.79 21.34 -35.09
CA LEU A 3 -17.20 21.61 -34.79
C LEU A 3 -17.26 22.84 -33.87
N LEU A 4 -17.83 23.90 -34.44
CA LEU A 4 -18.25 25.14 -33.80
C LEU A 4 -19.44 24.82 -32.87
N ASN A 5 -19.32 25.08 -31.57
CA ASN A 5 -20.50 25.17 -30.69
C ASN A 5 -20.80 26.66 -30.43
N LEU A 6 -21.93 27.11 -30.98
CA LEU A 6 -22.56 28.39 -30.68
C LEU A 6 -22.99 28.41 -29.21
N ILE A 7 -22.56 29.42 -28.45
CA ILE A 7 -23.14 29.74 -27.14
C ILE A 7 -24.08 30.94 -27.34
N PHE A 8 -25.37 30.71 -27.09
CA PHE A 8 -26.37 31.76 -26.95
C PHE A 8 -26.05 32.62 -25.73
N ILE A 9 -25.84 33.92 -25.93
CA ILE A 9 -25.74 34.91 -24.84
C ILE A 9 -27.16 35.30 -24.44
N GLY A 10 -27.68 34.67 -23.39
CA GLY A 10 -28.86 35.14 -22.67
C GLY A 10 -28.43 35.97 -21.46
N ILE A 11 -28.66 37.27 -21.50
CA ILE A 11 -28.46 38.18 -20.37
C ILE A 11 -29.67 38.03 -19.44
N ILE A 12 -29.50 37.37 -18.31
CA ILE A 12 -30.43 37.47 -17.17
C ILE A 12 -29.61 37.94 -15.97
N SER A 13 -29.95 39.14 -15.50
CA SER A 13 -29.44 39.73 -14.26
C SER A 13 -29.92 38.94 -13.06
N GLY A 14 -28.99 38.29 -12.36
CA GLY A 14 -29.23 37.62 -11.09
C GLY A 14 -27.95 36.92 -10.69
N GLY A 15 -27.31 37.38 -9.61
CA GLY A 15 -25.98 36.91 -9.19
C GLY A 15 -25.97 35.42 -8.86
N PHE A 16 -25.70 34.60 -9.88
CA PHE A 16 -25.39 33.18 -9.75
C PHE A 16 -23.87 33.07 -9.78
N HIS A 17 -23.24 32.89 -8.62
CA HIS A 17 -21.83 32.53 -8.57
C HIS A 17 -21.70 31.11 -9.14
N ILE A 18 -21.21 31.01 -10.38
CA ILE A 18 -20.83 29.74 -10.98
C ILE A 18 -19.61 29.25 -10.20
N VAL A 19 -19.83 28.34 -9.24
CA VAL A 19 -18.75 27.56 -8.66
C VAL A 19 -18.28 26.61 -9.76
N GLN A 20 -17.16 26.93 -10.40
CA GLN A 20 -16.44 25.97 -11.23
C GLN A 20 -15.96 24.83 -10.33
N VAL A 21 -16.73 23.74 -10.27
CA VAL A 21 -16.25 22.46 -9.74
C VAL A 21 -15.37 21.86 -10.82
N SER A 22 -14.08 22.17 -10.77
CA SER A 22 -13.08 21.44 -11.55
C SER A 22 -12.98 20.03 -10.95
N ALA A 23 -13.50 19.03 -11.66
CA ALA A 23 -13.20 17.64 -11.34
C ALA A 23 -11.70 17.43 -11.54
N GLN A 24 -10.94 17.35 -10.45
CA GLN A 24 -9.52 17.02 -10.49
C GLN A 24 -9.42 15.60 -11.08
N VAL A 25 -8.93 15.49 -12.32
CA VAL A 25 -8.63 14.18 -12.91
C VAL A 25 -7.57 13.54 -12.01
N PRO A 26 -7.79 12.33 -11.47
CA PRO A 26 -6.80 11.68 -10.65
C PRO A 26 -5.51 11.53 -11.46
N VAL A 27 -4.42 12.09 -10.94
CA VAL A 27 -3.10 11.98 -11.55
C VAL A 27 -2.72 10.50 -11.50
N GLU A 28 -2.63 9.86 -12.66
CA GLU A 28 -2.12 8.49 -12.74
C GLU A 28 -0.67 8.43 -12.22
N ALA A 29 -0.32 7.31 -11.61
CA ALA A 29 1.05 7.08 -11.16
C ALA A 29 2.01 6.97 -12.35
N ASN A 30 3.21 7.52 -12.20
CA ASN A 30 4.25 7.46 -13.23
C ASN A 30 5.02 6.13 -13.22
N GLU A 31 4.91 5.36 -12.14
CA GLU A 31 5.44 4.01 -12.00
C GLU A 31 4.33 2.97 -12.15
N THR A 32 4.69 1.75 -12.51
CA THR A 32 3.75 0.61 -12.49
C THR A 32 3.55 0.08 -11.06
N PRO A 33 2.44 -0.61 -10.76
CA PRO A 33 2.23 -1.25 -9.46
C PRO A 33 3.36 -2.21 -9.04
N ILE A 34 3.97 -2.88 -10.01
CA ILE A 34 5.08 -3.82 -9.75
C ILE A 34 6.38 -3.09 -9.41
N GLU A 35 6.69 -1.98 -10.07
CA GLU A 35 7.84 -1.14 -9.75
C GLU A 35 7.70 -0.52 -8.36
N PHE A 36 6.49 -0.03 -8.03
CA PHE A 36 6.18 0.44 -6.68
C PHE A 36 6.39 -0.63 -5.62
N PHE A 37 5.90 -1.85 -5.88
CA PHE A 37 6.09 -2.98 -4.97
C PHE A 37 7.58 -3.32 -4.76
N GLN A 38 8.34 -3.39 -5.84
CA GLN A 38 9.78 -3.65 -5.77
C GLN A 38 10.52 -2.55 -4.99
N LYS A 39 10.14 -1.28 -5.19
CA LYS A 39 10.68 -0.15 -4.44
C LYS A 39 10.50 -0.33 -2.93
N ILE A 40 9.27 -0.56 -2.46
CA ILE A 40 9.00 -0.72 -1.02
C ILE A 40 9.66 -1.98 -0.44
N VAL A 41 9.72 -3.09 -1.20
CA VAL A 41 10.42 -4.32 -0.80
C VAL A 41 11.91 -4.06 -0.63
N ASN A 42 12.53 -3.32 -1.56
CA ASN A 42 13.94 -2.97 -1.49
C ASN A 42 14.26 -2.07 -0.28
N LEU A 43 13.41 -1.08 0.01
CA LEU A 43 13.55 -0.24 1.21
C LEU A 43 13.46 -1.09 2.49
N ALA A 44 12.42 -1.93 2.60
CA ALA A 44 12.24 -2.81 3.75
C ALA A 44 13.40 -3.81 3.92
N ARG A 45 13.89 -4.41 2.82
CA ARG A 45 15.05 -5.33 2.82
C ARG A 45 16.33 -4.66 3.32
N ASN A 46 16.46 -3.34 3.13
CA ASN A 46 17.61 -2.55 3.58
C ASN A 46 17.40 -1.89 4.94
N PHE A 47 16.29 -2.19 5.63
CA PHE A 47 15.91 -1.57 6.89
C PHE A 47 15.81 -0.04 6.79
N ASP A 48 15.34 0.46 5.64
CA ASP A 48 15.09 1.86 5.41
C ASP A 48 13.68 2.24 5.89
N ASN A 49 13.61 3.06 6.95
CA ASN A 49 12.36 3.51 7.54
C ASN A 49 11.49 4.31 6.55
N SER A 50 12.04 4.87 5.47
CA SER A 50 11.23 5.57 4.46
C SER A 50 10.17 4.68 3.81
N ALA A 51 10.31 3.35 3.86
CA ALA A 51 9.28 2.40 3.41
C ALA A 51 7.91 2.66 4.06
N ILE A 52 7.87 3.10 5.32
CA ILE A 52 6.62 3.30 6.07
C ILE A 52 5.85 4.54 5.60
N GLN A 53 6.53 5.49 4.94
CA GLN A 53 5.91 6.73 4.44
C GLN A 53 4.93 6.47 3.30
N TYR A 54 5.07 5.32 2.62
CA TYR A 54 4.16 4.90 1.57
C TYR A 54 2.83 4.33 2.07
N TYR A 55 2.63 4.18 3.38
CA TYR A 55 1.35 3.76 3.93
C TYR A 55 0.46 4.99 4.13
N SER A 56 -0.79 4.92 3.65
CA SER A 56 -1.82 5.88 4.03
C SER A 56 -2.04 5.82 5.54
N ASP A 57 -2.42 6.93 6.18
CA ASP A 57 -2.66 6.96 7.63
C ASP A 57 -3.87 6.10 8.05
N ASP A 58 -4.85 5.97 7.15
CA ASP A 58 -6.06 5.15 7.29
C ASP A 58 -5.90 3.73 6.70
N ALA A 59 -4.68 3.33 6.33
CA ALA A 59 -4.44 2.00 5.79
C ALA A 59 -4.91 0.91 6.77
N LYS A 60 -5.49 -0.18 6.23
CA LYS A 60 -5.96 -1.32 7.02
C LYS A 60 -4.91 -2.42 7.04
N ILE A 61 -4.31 -2.69 8.19
CA ILE A 61 -3.25 -3.68 8.32
C ILE A 61 -3.76 -4.89 9.09
N HIS A 62 -3.94 -5.99 8.36
CA HIS A 62 -4.32 -7.29 8.87
C HIS A 62 -3.05 -8.10 9.18
N ALA A 63 -2.67 -8.17 10.45
CA ALA A 63 -1.50 -8.93 10.88
C ALA A 63 -1.93 -10.17 11.65
N TYR A 64 -1.63 -11.32 11.07
CA TYR A 64 -1.90 -12.61 11.68
C TYR A 64 -0.66 -13.21 12.31
N ARG A 65 -0.77 -13.70 13.54
CA ARG A 65 0.31 -14.44 14.19
C ARG A 65 -0.16 -15.84 14.56
N ARG A 66 0.44 -16.84 13.93
CA ARG A 66 0.22 -18.25 14.18
C ARG A 66 1.20 -18.76 15.22
N TYR A 67 0.69 -19.42 16.26
CA TYR A 67 1.52 -20.07 17.28
C TYR A 67 1.56 -21.59 17.08
N PRO A 68 2.64 -22.27 17.49
CA PRO A 68 2.77 -23.73 17.33
C PRO A 68 1.64 -24.53 17.96
N HIS A 69 1.09 -24.04 19.08
CA HIS A 69 -0.01 -24.67 19.80
C HIS A 69 -1.39 -24.38 19.19
N GLY A 70 -1.44 -23.86 17.96
CA GLY A 70 -2.68 -23.60 17.23
C GLY A 70 -3.46 -22.37 17.69
N LEU A 71 -2.97 -21.62 18.69
CA LEU A 71 -3.54 -20.31 18.98
C LEU A 71 -3.15 -19.37 17.86
N GLU A 72 -4.10 -18.52 17.50
CA GLU A 72 -3.90 -17.51 16.49
C GLU A 72 -4.27 -16.15 17.06
N ARG A 73 -3.45 -15.14 16.79
CA ARG A 73 -3.71 -13.77 17.18
C ARG A 73 -3.86 -12.93 15.92
N SER A 74 -5.09 -12.46 15.68
CA SER A 74 -5.34 -11.41 14.70
C SER A 74 -5.09 -10.05 15.35
N MET A 75 -4.37 -9.18 14.66
CA MET A 75 -4.12 -7.81 15.05
C MET A 75 -4.48 -6.92 13.87
N GLU A 76 -5.19 -5.85 14.17
CA GLU A 76 -5.62 -4.84 13.21
C GLU A 76 -4.94 -3.53 13.58
N PHE A 77 -4.35 -2.86 12.60
CA PHE A 77 -3.76 -1.54 12.77
C PHE A 77 -4.29 -0.58 11.73
N THR A 78 -4.47 0.68 12.10
CA THR A 78 -4.47 1.77 11.12
C THR A 78 -3.05 1.98 10.59
N GLY A 79 -2.92 2.66 9.46
CA GLY A 79 -1.61 3.01 8.92
C GLY A 79 -0.78 3.88 9.87
N THR A 80 -1.41 4.81 10.60
CA THR A 80 -0.72 5.57 11.65
C THR A 80 -0.15 4.66 12.75
N GLN A 81 -0.93 3.71 13.25
CA GLN A 81 -0.46 2.75 14.26
C GLN A 81 0.64 1.85 13.69
N TRP A 82 0.51 1.45 12.43
CA TRP A 82 1.51 0.62 11.74
C TRP A 82 2.85 1.32 11.60
N LYS A 83 2.86 2.61 11.22
CA LYS A 83 4.08 3.43 11.16
C LYS A 83 4.79 3.45 12.53
N GLN A 84 4.05 3.67 13.62
CA GLN A 84 4.60 3.64 14.98
C GLN A 84 5.18 2.27 15.36
N VAL A 85 4.49 1.18 15.03
CA VAL A 85 4.99 -0.18 15.26
C VAL A 85 6.29 -0.41 14.49
N MET A 86 6.33 -0.01 13.22
CA MET A 86 7.50 -0.21 12.37
C MET A 86 8.70 0.62 12.80
N GLU A 87 8.50 1.84 13.30
CA GLU A 87 9.57 2.66 13.91
C GLU A 87 10.25 1.94 15.08
N LEU A 88 9.49 1.22 15.89
CA LEU A 88 10.00 0.44 17.02
C LEU A 88 10.66 -0.87 16.59
N VAL A 89 10.10 -1.56 15.59
CA VAL A 89 10.50 -2.91 15.19
C VAL A 89 11.66 -2.92 14.20
N MET A 90 11.78 -1.94 13.30
CA MET A 90 12.79 -1.95 12.25
C MET A 90 14.25 -1.95 12.77
N PRO A 91 14.62 -1.21 13.85
CA PRO A 91 15.94 -1.32 14.45
C PRO A 91 16.27 -2.72 14.99
N VAL A 92 15.27 -3.39 15.56
CA VAL A 92 15.40 -4.77 16.05
C VAL A 92 15.58 -5.73 14.88
N ALA A 93 14.79 -5.56 13.81
CA ALA A 93 14.90 -6.33 12.59
C ALA A 93 16.31 -6.20 11.99
N LYS A 94 16.85 -4.98 11.91
CA LYS A 94 18.22 -4.72 11.42
C LYS A 94 19.28 -5.45 12.23
N THR A 95 19.19 -5.37 13.56
CA THR A 95 20.14 -6.03 14.48
C THR A 95 20.12 -7.55 14.31
N ARG A 96 18.96 -8.12 13.98
CA ARG A 96 18.78 -9.56 13.77
C ARG A 96 18.93 -10.00 12.31
N ASN A 97 19.21 -9.06 11.40
CA ASN A 97 19.16 -9.25 9.96
C ASN A 97 17.85 -9.94 9.50
N ASP A 98 16.72 -9.54 10.08
CA ASP A 98 15.39 -10.09 9.80
C ASP A 98 14.86 -9.57 8.47
N ARG A 99 15.01 -10.38 7.42
CA ARG A 99 14.62 -10.04 6.05
C ARG A 99 13.49 -10.92 5.57
N SER A 100 12.73 -10.39 4.62
CA SER A 100 11.80 -11.17 3.81
C SER A 100 12.21 -11.14 2.35
N SER A 101 11.91 -12.24 1.65
CA SER A 101 11.94 -12.33 0.19
C SER A 101 10.54 -12.61 -0.34
N TYR A 102 10.29 -12.25 -1.59
CA TYR A 102 8.98 -12.32 -2.20
C TYR A 102 9.07 -13.03 -3.55
N SER A 103 8.11 -13.88 -3.83
CA SER A 103 7.99 -14.65 -5.09
C SER A 103 6.52 -14.73 -5.52
N ASP A 104 6.26 -15.28 -6.71
CA ASP A 104 4.92 -15.43 -7.27
C ASP A 104 4.08 -14.14 -7.28
N VAL A 105 4.74 -13.01 -7.53
CA VAL A 105 4.11 -11.69 -7.46
C VAL A 105 3.09 -11.54 -8.59
N ARG A 106 1.85 -11.19 -8.24
CA ARG A 106 0.73 -10.99 -9.18
C ARG A 106 0.01 -9.70 -8.86
N VAL A 107 -0.25 -8.91 -9.89
CA VAL A 107 -1.00 -7.66 -9.80
C VAL A 107 -2.39 -7.85 -10.40
N VAL A 108 -3.42 -7.47 -9.67
CA VAL A 108 -4.82 -7.50 -10.12
C VAL A 108 -5.41 -6.11 -9.94
N LYS A 109 -5.89 -5.49 -11.02
CA LYS A 109 -6.63 -4.22 -10.95
C LYS A 109 -8.02 -4.47 -10.35
N SER A 110 -8.44 -3.63 -9.42
CA SER A 110 -9.71 -3.73 -8.71
C SER A 110 -10.31 -2.33 -8.54
N GLY A 111 -11.13 -1.92 -9.52
CA GLY A 111 -11.56 -0.52 -9.64
C GLY A 111 -10.37 0.39 -9.96
N GLU A 112 -10.21 1.46 -9.18
CA GLU A 112 -9.10 2.41 -9.28
C GLU A 112 -7.82 1.94 -8.56
N ASN A 113 -7.91 0.83 -7.83
CA ASN A 113 -6.84 0.32 -6.99
C ASN A 113 -6.18 -0.91 -7.62
N TYR A 114 -5.01 -1.28 -7.10
CA TYR A 114 -4.30 -2.50 -7.49
C TYR A 114 -4.08 -3.37 -6.26
N LYS A 115 -4.48 -4.65 -6.35
CA LYS A 115 -4.15 -5.67 -5.37
C LYS A 115 -2.93 -6.45 -5.83
N ILE A 116 -1.86 -6.42 -5.04
CA ILE A 116 -0.61 -7.14 -5.27
C ILE A 116 -0.59 -8.33 -4.32
N LYS A 117 -0.57 -9.55 -4.86
CA LYS A 117 -0.38 -10.78 -4.08
C LYS A 117 1.04 -11.30 -4.28
N ALA A 118 1.63 -11.89 -3.25
CA ALA A 118 2.92 -12.54 -3.35
C ALA A 118 3.04 -13.66 -2.31
N THR A 119 3.95 -14.60 -2.56
CA THR A 119 4.44 -15.52 -1.53
C THR A 119 5.59 -14.84 -0.80
N ARG A 120 5.45 -14.60 0.51
CA ARG A 120 6.48 -13.99 1.36
C ARG A 120 7.22 -15.05 2.16
N TYR A 121 8.53 -15.14 1.99
CA TYR A 121 9.39 -16.00 2.81
C TYR A 121 10.18 -15.16 3.82
N SER A 122 10.01 -15.45 5.11
CA SER A 122 10.82 -14.88 6.19
C SER A 122 12.14 -15.64 6.29
N GLU A 123 13.24 -14.95 5.98
CA GLU A 123 14.58 -15.54 5.95
C GLU A 123 15.05 -15.94 7.37
N LEU A 124 14.71 -15.14 8.39
CA LEU A 124 15.09 -15.42 9.77
C LEU A 124 14.26 -16.54 10.41
N LYS A 125 13.02 -16.76 9.93
CA LYS A 125 12.07 -17.71 10.53
C LYS A 125 11.91 -18.99 9.73
N CYS A 126 12.51 -19.08 8.55
CA CYS A 126 12.25 -20.12 7.55
C CYS A 126 10.75 -20.39 7.34
N TYR A 127 9.94 -19.32 7.32
CA TYR A 127 8.49 -19.41 7.24
C TYR A 127 7.96 -18.82 5.94
N THR A 128 7.03 -19.52 5.31
CA THR A 128 6.37 -19.07 4.08
C THR A 128 4.93 -18.65 4.36
N ASP A 129 4.65 -17.37 4.12
CA ASP A 129 3.31 -16.80 4.08
C ASP A 129 2.83 -16.74 2.62
N THR A 130 1.91 -17.63 2.26
CA THR A 130 1.29 -17.68 0.91
C THR A 130 0.07 -16.75 0.80
N GLY A 131 -0.35 -16.11 1.89
CA GLY A 131 -1.52 -15.23 1.95
C GLY A 131 -1.19 -13.75 1.76
N TYR A 132 0.08 -13.37 1.82
CA TYR A 132 0.54 -11.98 1.75
C TYR A 132 -0.07 -11.19 0.58
N TYR A 133 -0.58 -10.01 0.88
CA TYR A 133 -0.97 -9.05 -0.13
C TYR A 133 -0.85 -7.59 0.33
N LEU A 134 -0.78 -6.70 -0.65
CA LEU A 134 -1.01 -5.26 -0.52
C LEU A 134 -2.16 -4.83 -1.41
N VAL A 135 -2.87 -3.78 -1.01
CA VAL A 135 -3.72 -2.99 -1.89
C VAL A 135 -3.14 -1.58 -1.94
N ILE A 136 -2.95 -1.08 -3.15
CA ILE A 136 -2.36 0.23 -3.42
C ILE A 136 -3.29 1.07 -4.28
N GLU A 137 -3.17 2.38 -4.12
CA GLU A 137 -3.89 3.37 -4.93
C GLU A 137 -2.96 4.52 -5.32
N PRO A 138 -3.23 5.23 -6.43
CA PRO A 138 -2.47 6.43 -6.78
C PRO A 138 -2.52 7.46 -5.66
N ASP A 139 -1.38 8.07 -5.32
CA ASP A 139 -1.31 9.03 -4.22
C ASP A 139 -1.67 10.48 -4.62
N GLY A 140 -1.84 10.72 -5.92
CA GLY A 140 -2.09 12.05 -6.51
C GLY A 140 -0.82 12.84 -6.86
N ASN A 141 0.37 12.35 -6.50
CA ASN A 141 1.67 12.95 -6.78
C ASN A 141 2.47 12.16 -7.83
N GLY A 142 1.81 11.28 -8.58
CA GLY A 142 2.46 10.42 -9.57
C GLY A 142 3.15 9.19 -8.97
N SER A 143 2.82 8.81 -7.74
CA SER A 143 3.26 7.57 -7.06
C SER A 143 2.02 6.77 -6.61
N PHE A 144 2.25 5.67 -5.89
CA PHE A 144 1.21 4.99 -5.12
C PHE A 144 1.39 5.16 -3.62
N ARG A 145 0.33 4.84 -2.88
CA ARG A 145 0.35 4.56 -1.44
C ARG A 145 -0.36 3.23 -1.13
N VAL A 146 0.04 2.59 -0.05
CA VAL A 146 -0.56 1.37 0.50
C VAL A 146 -1.78 1.75 1.34
N ILE A 147 -2.92 1.16 1.04
CA ILE A 147 -4.19 1.36 1.76
C ILE A 147 -4.68 0.10 2.48
N GLU A 148 -4.12 -1.06 2.14
CA GLU A 148 -4.41 -2.29 2.85
C GLU A 148 -3.21 -3.23 2.77
N GLN A 149 -2.95 -3.98 3.84
CA GLN A 149 -1.98 -5.05 3.86
C GLN A 149 -2.53 -6.24 4.64
N TYR A 150 -2.23 -7.43 4.16
CA TYR A 150 -2.30 -8.65 4.96
C TYR A 150 -0.93 -9.30 5.07
N MET A 151 -0.61 -9.80 6.25
CA MET A 151 0.58 -10.60 6.46
C MET A 151 0.38 -11.63 7.58
N GLU A 152 1.05 -12.77 7.43
CA GLU A 152 1.15 -13.79 8.45
C GLU A 152 2.58 -13.89 9.01
N THR A 153 2.69 -14.19 10.30
CA THR A 153 3.95 -14.34 11.02
C THR A 153 3.87 -15.47 12.05
N GLN A 154 5.03 -15.92 12.53
CA GLN A 154 5.13 -16.84 13.66
C GLN A 154 6.28 -16.45 14.62
N PRO A 155 6.17 -16.76 15.93
CA PRO A 155 7.23 -16.43 16.89
C PRO A 155 8.51 -17.24 16.68
N GLN A 156 8.38 -18.53 16.41
CA GLN A 156 9.48 -19.49 16.30
C GLN A 156 10.13 -19.48 14.91
N SER A 157 11.34 -20.01 14.85
CA SER A 157 12.01 -20.36 13.61
C SER A 157 11.68 -21.81 13.26
N ASP A 158 11.45 -22.08 11.96
CA ASP A 158 11.39 -23.44 11.40
C ASP A 158 12.68 -23.82 10.65
N CYS A 159 13.68 -22.94 10.70
CA CYS A 159 15.07 -23.36 10.66
C CYS A 159 15.35 -24.06 12.00
#